data_AF-A0A943EBA6-F1
#
_entry.id   AF-A0A943EBA6-F1
#
_cell.length_a   1.000
_cell.length_b   1.000
_cell.length_c   1.000
_cell.angle_alpha   90.00
_cell.angle_beta   90.00
_cell.angle_gamma   90.00
#
_symmetry.space_group_name_H-M   'P 1'
#
loop_
_entity.id
_entity.type
_entity.pdbx_description
1 polymer ?
#
loop_
_entity_poly.entity_id
_entity_poly.type
_entity_poly.pdbx_seq_one_letter_code
_entity_poly.pdbx_strand_id
1 'polypeptide(L)'
;METAQICLAVNDKRLTQADFIEWLCATLWAGPGKGFLLALAACLGVMLALSVLSAWVDLGLSWDQLWPAGLCVLAAALFAACMPRWMGRLRYRQHLTMTQGAASRRTVFYPQYLEIETNGVVQGRYWYADVKKVIKTKHLMLLKFANQVYCAVRRDGFSQGRSEEVLRCVEAERRTRPRA
;
A
#
# COMPACT_ATOMS: atom_id res chain seq x y z
N MET A 1 11.85 2.27 -37.57
CA MET A 1 10.65 1.41 -37.61
C MET A 1 10.18 1.22 -36.18
N GLU A 2 9.21 2.01 -35.72
CA GLU A 2 8.52 1.73 -34.47
C GLU A 2 7.74 0.42 -34.68
N THR A 3 8.27 -0.69 -34.19
CA THR A 3 7.48 -1.90 -33.99
C THR A 3 6.29 -1.50 -33.14
N ALA A 4 5.09 -1.52 -33.71
CA ALA A 4 3.84 -1.35 -32.98
C ALA A 4 3.84 -2.38 -31.84
N GLN A 5 4.24 -1.94 -30.65
CA GLN A 5 4.32 -2.84 -29.51
C GLN A 5 2.91 -3.26 -29.18
N ILE A 6 2.67 -4.57 -29.20
CA ILE A 6 1.36 -5.14 -28.97
C ILE A 6 0.94 -4.77 -27.55
N CYS A 7 -0.16 -4.01 -27.44
CA CYS A 7 -0.79 -3.71 -26.17
C CYS A 7 -1.17 -5.03 -25.48
N LEU A 8 -0.65 -5.26 -24.27
CA LEU A 8 -0.88 -6.47 -23.50
C LEU A 8 -2.21 -6.38 -22.75
N ALA A 9 -2.43 -5.28 -22.05
CA ALA A 9 -3.63 -5.08 -21.26
C ALA A 9 -3.92 -3.59 -21.04
N VAL A 10 -5.18 -3.23 -20.83
CA VAL A 10 -5.60 -1.86 -20.53
C VAL A 10 -6.44 -1.87 -19.27
N ASN A 11 -6.12 -0.98 -18.33
CA ASN A 11 -6.86 -0.75 -17.11
C ASN A 11 -7.40 0.67 -17.07
N ASP A 12 -8.71 0.84 -17.21
CA ASP A 12 -9.39 2.14 -17.32
C ASP A 12 -10.22 2.50 -16.07
N LYS A 13 -10.30 1.60 -15.10
CA LYS A 13 -11.13 1.79 -13.92
C LYS A 13 -10.45 2.73 -12.93
N ARG A 14 -11.19 3.77 -12.53
CA ARG A 14 -10.73 4.74 -11.55
C ARG A 14 -10.60 4.13 -10.16
N LEU A 15 -9.58 4.60 -9.42
CA LEU A 15 -9.40 4.28 -8.02
C LEU A 15 -10.45 5.01 -7.19
N THR A 16 -11.08 4.28 -6.28
CA THR A 16 -12.07 4.79 -5.33
C THR A 16 -11.43 5.09 -3.98
N GLN A 17 -12.16 5.79 -3.10
CA GLN A 17 -11.69 6.04 -1.74
C GLN A 17 -11.34 4.74 -0.98
N ALA A 18 -12.12 3.68 -1.18
CA ALA A 18 -11.86 2.38 -0.54
C ALA A 18 -10.52 1.80 -1.00
N ASP A 19 -10.20 1.95 -2.29
CA ASP A 19 -8.93 1.50 -2.87
C ASP A 19 -7.73 2.23 -2.25
N PHE A 20 -7.83 3.55 -2.01
CA PHE A 20 -6.77 4.30 -1.34
C PHE A 20 -6.53 3.84 0.11
N ILE A 21 -7.59 3.48 0.83
CA ILE A 21 -7.49 2.93 2.18
C ILE A 21 -6.84 1.54 2.12
N GLU A 22 -7.28 0.67 1.20
CA GLU A 22 -6.70 -0.66 1.01
C GLU A 22 -5.22 -0.58 0.64
N TRP A 23 -4.84 0.34 -0.25
CA TRP A 23 -3.45 0.61 -0.63
C TRP A 23 -2.60 1.03 0.57
N LEU A 24 -3.07 1.98 1.38
CA LEU A 24 -2.35 2.42 2.57
C LEU A 24 -2.22 1.31 3.61
N CYS A 25 -3.31 0.58 3.90
CA CYS A 25 -3.26 -0.58 4.77
C CYS A 25 -2.24 -1.60 4.27
N ALA A 26 -2.26 -1.95 2.98
CA ALA A 26 -1.34 -2.90 2.40
C ALA A 26 0.13 -2.44 2.48
N THR A 27 0.41 -1.15 2.33
CA THR A 27 1.78 -0.61 2.37
C THR A 27 2.30 -0.41 3.80
N LEU A 28 1.47 0.10 4.71
CA LEU A 28 1.81 0.28 6.12
C LEU A 28 2.01 -1.07 6.82
N TRP A 29 1.03 -1.98 6.69
CA TRP A 29 1.06 -3.27 7.37
C TRP A 29 1.99 -4.29 6.69
N ALA A 30 2.32 -4.15 5.40
CA ALA A 30 3.37 -4.99 4.81
C ALA A 30 4.80 -4.47 5.07
N GLY A 31 4.96 -3.38 5.83
CA GLY A 31 6.24 -2.75 6.17
C GLY A 31 6.33 -2.37 7.65
N PRO A 32 6.59 -1.09 7.98
CA PRO A 32 6.90 -0.65 9.34
C PRO A 32 5.75 -0.86 10.35
N GLY A 33 4.50 -0.93 9.86
CA GLY A 33 3.33 -1.16 10.71
C GLY A 33 3.38 -2.51 11.45
N LYS A 34 4.01 -3.54 10.88
CA LYS A 34 4.23 -4.82 11.59
C LYS A 34 5.14 -4.64 12.80
N GLY A 35 6.25 -3.91 12.64
CA GLY A 35 7.16 -3.61 13.74
C GLY A 35 6.46 -2.79 14.83
N PHE A 36 5.65 -1.81 14.43
CA PHE A 36 4.85 -1.02 15.38
C PHE A 36 3.84 -1.87 16.16
N LEU A 37 3.12 -2.80 15.52
CA LEU A 37 2.21 -3.72 16.21
C LEU A 37 2.94 -4.66 17.17
N LEU A 38 4.11 -5.18 16.77
CA LEU A 38 4.94 -6.00 17.64
C LEU A 38 5.43 -5.23 18.86
N ALA A 39 5.85 -3.97 18.68
CA ALA A 39 6.24 -3.10 19.78
C ALA A 39 5.05 -2.83 20.73
N LEU A 40 3.85 -2.55 20.20
CA LEU A 40 2.66 -2.40 21.02
C LEU A 40 2.32 -3.68 21.80
N ALA A 41 2.40 -4.84 21.15
CA ALA A 41 2.15 -6.13 21.79
C ALA A 41 3.18 -6.42 22.90
N ALA A 42 4.45 -6.10 22.67
CA ALA A 42 5.50 -6.22 23.68
C ALA A 42 5.25 -5.28 24.87
N CYS A 43 4.89 -4.02 24.62
CA CYS A 43 4.53 -3.07 25.69
C CYS A 43 3.32 -3.56 26.50
N LEU A 44 2.27 -4.09 25.85
CA LEU A 44 1.13 -4.70 26.54
C LEU A 44 1.56 -5.90 27.39
N GLY A 45 2.43 -6.76 26.86
CA GLY A 45 2.96 -7.92 27.57
C GLY A 45 3.77 -7.53 28.81
N VAL A 46 4.61 -6.50 28.70
CA VAL A 46 5.38 -5.95 29.84
C VAL A 46 4.44 -5.36 30.89
N MET A 47 3.44 -4.59 30.49
CA MET A 47 2.44 -4.03 31.41
C MET A 47 1.67 -5.12 32.15
N LEU A 48 1.26 -6.18 31.45
CA LEU A 48 0.61 -7.34 32.06
C LEU A 48 1.55 -8.07 33.03
N ALA A 49 2.78 -8.35 32.63
CA ALA A 49 3.76 -9.00 33.50
C ALA A 49 4.03 -8.18 34.78
N LEU A 50 4.19 -6.86 34.66
CA LEU A 50 4.37 -5.96 35.79
C LEU A 50 3.15 -5.94 36.72
N SER A 51 1.93 -5.97 36.17
CA SER A 51 0.70 -6.03 36.97
C SER A 51 0.54 -7.34 37.74
N VAL A 52 0.98 -8.46 37.16
CA VAL A 52 0.97 -9.77 37.83
C VAL A 52 2.07 -9.82 38.90
N LEU A 53 3.29 -9.39 38.58
CA LEU A 53 4.39 -9.31 39.55
C LEU A 53 4.07 -8.39 40.72
N SER A 54 3.41 -7.26 40.48
CA SER A 54 2.99 -6.36 41.55
C SER A 54 1.97 -6.99 42.49
N ALA A 55 1.06 -7.80 41.96
CA ALA A 55 0.07 -8.53 42.76
C ALA A 55 0.66 -9.72 43.53
N TRP A 56 1.75 -10.32 43.04
CA TRP A 56 2.38 -11.49 43.66
C TRP A 56 3.45 -11.16 44.71
N VAL A 57 4.13 -10.01 44.58
CA VAL A 57 5.32 -9.69 45.38
C VAL A 57 5.10 -8.49 46.31
N ASP A 58 3.88 -7.94 46.39
CA ASP A 58 3.60 -6.68 47.13
C ASP A 58 4.61 -5.57 46.79
N LEU A 59 4.98 -5.48 45.51
CA LEU A 59 6.06 -4.64 44.97
C LEU A 59 5.80 -3.12 45.11
N GLY A 60 4.73 -2.70 45.80
CA GLY A 60 4.40 -1.29 46.03
C GLY A 60 4.04 -0.49 44.76
N LEU A 61 3.89 -1.17 43.61
CA LEU A 61 3.45 -0.58 42.34
C LEU A 61 1.97 -0.21 42.46
N SER A 62 1.68 1.08 42.63
CA SER A 62 0.31 1.57 42.73
C SER A 62 -0.38 1.55 41.37
N TRP A 63 -1.67 1.22 41.38
CA TRP A 63 -2.53 1.26 40.19
C TRP A 63 -2.49 2.63 39.48
N ASP A 64 -2.25 3.70 40.24
CA ASP A 64 -2.10 5.09 39.77
C ASP A 64 -0.97 5.28 38.74
N GLN A 65 0.07 4.42 38.76
CA GLN A 65 1.18 4.49 37.80
C GLN A 65 0.97 3.61 36.56
N LEU A 66 0.18 2.54 36.67
CA LEU A 66 -0.02 1.58 35.57
C LEU A 66 -1.16 1.99 34.62
N TRP A 67 -2.24 2.61 35.14
CA TRP A 67 -3.38 3.00 34.30
C TRP A 67 -3.04 4.04 33.21
N PRO A 68 -2.17 5.06 33.41
CA PRO A 68 -1.85 6.03 32.37
C PRO A 68 -1.08 5.38 31.23
N ALA A 69 -0.14 4.49 31.55
CA ALA A 69 0.62 3.74 30.55
C ALA A 69 -0.29 2.81 29.73
N GLY A 70 -1.25 2.14 30.37
CA GLY A 70 -2.28 1.36 29.68
C GLY A 70 -3.13 2.22 28.74
N LEU A 71 -3.54 3.41 29.19
CA LEU A 71 -4.31 4.36 28.39
C LEU A 71 -3.52 4.86 27.17
N CYS A 72 -2.22 5.15 27.34
CA CYS A 72 -1.33 5.54 26.24
C CYS A 72 -1.20 4.44 25.18
N VAL A 73 -1.04 3.19 25.60
CA VAL A 73 -0.94 2.05 24.68
C VAL A 73 -2.27 1.84 23.93
N LEU A 74 -3.40 1.98 24.62
CA LEU A 74 -4.74 1.92 23.99
C LEU A 74 -4.94 3.06 22.98
N ALA A 75 -4.57 4.29 23.34
CA ALA A 75 -4.62 5.44 22.44
C ALA A 75 -3.73 5.24 21.20
N ALA A 76 -2.52 4.71 21.38
CA ALA A 76 -1.61 4.39 20.29
C ALA A 76 -2.17 3.30 19.36
N ALA A 77 -2.82 2.27 19.91
CA ALA A 77 -3.48 1.22 19.13
C ALA A 77 -4.67 1.78 18.33
N LEU A 78 -5.52 2.60 18.95
CA LEU A 78 -6.63 3.28 18.27
C LEU A 78 -6.13 4.20 17.16
N PHE A 79 -5.07 4.97 17.43
CA PHE A 79 -4.46 5.83 16.44
C PHE A 79 -3.94 5.02 15.24
N ALA A 80 -3.24 3.91 15.48
CA ALA A 80 -2.73 3.06 14.41
C ALA A 80 -3.85 2.37 13.59
N ALA A 81 -5.00 2.06 14.20
CA ALA A 81 -6.15 1.54 13.47
C ALA A 81 -6.89 2.62 12.65
N CYS A 82 -6.98 3.84 13.15
CA CYS A 82 -7.71 4.94 12.52
C CYS A 82 -6.89 5.69 11.46
N MET A 83 -5.58 5.80 11.65
CA MET A 83 -4.68 6.59 10.81
C MET A 83 -4.67 6.16 9.33
N PRO A 84 -4.64 4.85 8.97
CA PRO A 84 -4.70 4.43 7.57
C PRO A 84 -6.00 4.85 6.87
N ARG A 85 -7.13 4.78 7.59
CA ARG A 85 -8.45 5.18 7.06
C ARG A 85 -8.50 6.69 6.81
N TRP A 86 -8.04 7.46 7.79
CA TRP A 86 -8.03 8.92 7.68
C TRP A 86 -7.08 9.40 6.57
N MET A 87 -5.85 8.87 6.55
CA MET A 87 -4.85 9.22 5.53
C MET A 87 -5.27 8.77 4.12
N GLY A 88 -5.98 7.65 3.99
CA GLY A 88 -6.54 7.20 2.71
C GLY A 88 -7.61 8.13 2.17
N ARG A 89 -8.49 8.64 3.04
CA ARG A 89 -9.46 9.68 2.66
C ARG A 89 -8.78 10.96 2.21
N LEU A 90 -7.74 11.40 2.92
CA LEU A 90 -7.00 12.61 2.56
C LEU A 90 -6.30 12.47 1.21
N ARG A 91 -5.57 11.36 0.98
CA ARG A 91 -4.90 11.12 -0.31
C ARG A 91 -5.89 11.00 -1.46
N TYR A 92 -7.05 10.39 -1.22
CA TYR A 92 -8.12 10.35 -2.21
C TYR A 92 -8.63 11.76 -2.55
N ARG A 93 -8.84 12.62 -1.54
CA ARG A 93 -9.22 14.02 -1.77
C ARG A 93 -8.16 14.79 -2.56
N GLN A 94 -6.89 14.67 -2.18
CA GLN A 94 -5.77 15.27 -2.92
C GLN A 94 -5.73 14.77 -4.38
N HIS A 95 -5.95 13.46 -4.58
CA HIS A 95 -6.02 12.87 -5.91
C HIS A 95 -7.14 13.51 -6.73
N LEU A 96 -8.35 13.63 -6.17
CA LEU A 96 -9.47 14.28 -6.85
C LEU A 96 -9.18 15.74 -7.20
N THR A 97 -8.51 16.49 -6.32
CA THR A 97 -8.11 17.88 -6.57
C THR A 97 -7.06 18.00 -7.67
N MET A 98 -6.13 17.04 -7.77
CA MET A 98 -5.12 17.02 -8.84
C MET A 98 -5.68 16.56 -10.18
N THR A 99 -6.72 15.74 -10.19
CA THR A 99 -7.41 15.28 -11.40
C THR A 99 -8.57 16.19 -11.81
N GLN A 100 -8.50 17.49 -11.49
CA GLN A 100 -9.54 18.48 -11.81
C GLN A 100 -10.00 18.34 -13.26
N GLY A 101 -11.29 18.00 -13.43
CA GLY A 101 -11.93 17.84 -14.73
C GLY A 101 -11.84 16.44 -15.31
N ALA A 102 -12.62 15.50 -14.75
CA ALA A 102 -13.11 14.25 -15.35
C ALA A 102 -12.18 13.45 -16.29
N ALA A 103 -10.87 13.63 -16.20
CA ALA A 103 -9.96 13.13 -17.21
C ALA A 103 -9.93 11.61 -17.15
N SER A 104 -10.11 10.96 -18.30
CA SER A 104 -10.03 9.51 -18.39
C SER A 104 -8.58 9.12 -18.20
N ARG A 105 -8.23 8.71 -16.97
CA ARG A 105 -6.93 8.13 -16.65
C ARG A 105 -7.00 6.63 -16.88
N ARG A 106 -6.15 6.12 -17.75
CA ARG A 106 -5.99 4.68 -17.98
C ARG A 106 -4.53 4.28 -17.84
N THR A 107 -4.29 3.04 -17.44
CA THR A 107 -2.97 2.43 -17.40
C THR A 107 -2.91 1.40 -18.52
N VAL A 108 -1.98 1.59 -19.45
CA VAL A 108 -1.77 0.69 -20.59
C VAL A 108 -0.51 -0.13 -20.29
N PHE A 109 -0.62 -1.44 -20.44
CA PHE A 109 0.44 -2.39 -20.17
C PHE A 109 0.97 -2.92 -21.48
N TYR A 110 2.29 -2.86 -21.63
CA TYR A 110 3.04 -3.47 -22.73
C TYR A 110 3.90 -4.61 -22.15
N PRO A 111 4.58 -5.42 -22.98
CA PRO A 111 5.38 -6.54 -22.47
C PRO A 111 6.54 -6.11 -21.54
N GLN A 112 7.12 -4.92 -21.74
CA GLN A 112 8.33 -4.47 -21.02
C GLN A 112 8.08 -3.31 -20.05
N TYR A 113 7.01 -2.55 -20.25
CA TYR A 113 6.70 -1.34 -19.49
C TYR A 113 5.21 -1.10 -19.41
N LEU A 114 4.81 -0.18 -18.54
CA LEU A 114 3.46 0.39 -18.54
C LEU A 114 3.51 1.89 -18.83
N GLU A 115 2.40 2.40 -19.33
CA GLU A 115 2.15 3.82 -19.51
C GLU A 115 0.93 4.24 -18.71
N ILE A 116 1.01 5.42 -18.12
CA ILE A 116 -0.14 6.07 -17.49
C ILE A 116 -0.57 7.16 -18.45
N GLU A 117 -1.76 7.02 -19.00
CA GLU A 117 -2.35 7.99 -19.92
C GLU A 117 -3.47 8.75 -19.22
N THR A 118 -3.56 10.04 -19.53
CA THR A 118 -4.65 10.91 -19.09
C THR A 118 -5.18 11.63 -20.32
N ASN A 119 -6.46 11.42 -20.65
CA ASN A 119 -7.10 11.97 -21.86
C ASN A 119 -6.36 11.61 -23.17
N GLY A 120 -5.83 10.39 -23.25
CA GLY A 120 -5.08 9.91 -24.42
C GLY A 120 -3.64 10.44 -24.53
N VAL A 121 -3.19 11.28 -23.59
CA VAL A 121 -1.81 11.76 -23.53
C VAL A 121 -1.03 10.92 -22.51
N VAL A 122 0.12 10.39 -22.93
CA VAL A 122 1.04 9.65 -22.05
C VAL A 122 1.66 10.62 -21.04
N GLN A 123 1.33 10.44 -19.76
CA GLN A 123 1.87 11.22 -18.65
C GLN A 123 3.19 10.66 -18.13
N GLY A 124 3.41 9.35 -18.29
CA GLY A 124 4.64 8.71 -17.86
C GLY A 124 4.72 7.27 -18.29
N ARG A 125 5.96 6.84 -18.57
CA ARG A 125 6.31 5.46 -18.92
C ARG A 125 7.17 4.87 -17.81
N TYR A 126 6.84 3.65 -17.39
CA TYR A 126 7.49 2.96 -16.27
C TYR A 126 7.87 1.54 -16.67
N TRP A 127 9.17 1.24 -16.63
CA TRP A 127 9.72 -0.05 -17.03
C TRP A 127 9.54 -1.11 -15.95
N TYR A 128 9.15 -2.33 -16.34
CA TYR A 128 8.97 -3.43 -15.38
C TYR A 128 10.28 -3.86 -14.72
N ALA A 129 11.40 -3.69 -15.42
CA ALA A 129 12.74 -3.89 -14.89
C ALA A 129 13.01 -3.07 -13.61
N ASP A 130 12.33 -1.93 -13.43
CA ASP A 130 12.51 -1.05 -12.26
C ASP A 130 11.53 -1.36 -11.11
N VAL A 131 10.69 -2.40 -11.26
CA VAL A 131 9.74 -2.82 -10.23
C VAL A 131 10.48 -3.52 -9.09
N LYS A 132 10.58 -2.84 -7.95
CA LYS A 132 11.17 -3.37 -6.72
C LYS A 132 10.27 -4.40 -6.04
N LYS A 133 8.97 -4.13 -5.96
CA LYS A 133 8.01 -4.99 -5.27
C LYS A 133 6.65 -4.97 -5.95
N VAL A 134 6.01 -6.13 -6.01
CA VAL A 134 4.61 -6.26 -6.40
C VAL A 134 3.81 -6.64 -5.15
N ILE A 135 2.78 -5.87 -4.83
CA ILE A 135 1.88 -6.16 -3.71
C ILE A 135 0.50 -6.44 -4.30
N LYS A 136 0.00 -7.66 -4.09
CA LYS A 136 -1.34 -8.09 -4.50
C LYS A 136 -2.25 -7.98 -3.29
N THR A 137 -3.36 -7.27 -3.42
CA THR A 137 -4.41 -7.18 -2.40
C THR A 137 -5.69 -7.81 -2.94
N LYS A 138 -6.82 -7.66 -2.22
CA LYS A 138 -8.09 -8.23 -2.66
C LYS A 138 -8.56 -7.57 -3.96
N HIS A 139 -8.50 -6.25 -4.03
CA HIS A 139 -9.00 -5.49 -5.19
C HIS A 139 -7.91 -4.82 -6.02
N LEU A 140 -6.68 -4.71 -5.50
CA LEU A 140 -5.60 -3.95 -6.14
C LEU A 140 -4.39 -4.81 -6.48
N MET A 141 -3.72 -4.38 -7.53
CA MET A 141 -2.35 -4.73 -7.84
C MET A 141 -1.52 -3.45 -7.73
N LEU A 142 -0.51 -3.48 -6.85
CA LEU A 142 0.38 -2.36 -6.60
C LEU A 142 1.78 -2.71 -7.11
N LEU A 143 2.27 -1.92 -8.06
CA LEU A 143 3.63 -2.01 -8.58
C LEU A 143 4.46 -0.90 -7.93
N LYS A 144 5.41 -1.29 -7.09
CA LYS A 144 6.37 -0.37 -6.48
C LYS A 144 7.62 -0.29 -7.34
N PHE A 145 7.87 0.88 -7.91
CA PHE A 145 9.07 1.18 -8.68
C PHE A 145 10.20 1.71 -7.78
N ALA A 146 11.37 1.95 -8.37
CA ALA A 146 12.40 2.77 -7.75
C ALA A 146 11.85 4.17 -7.35
N ASN A 147 12.52 4.84 -6.40
CA ASN A 147 12.14 6.18 -5.92
C ASN A 147 10.74 6.29 -5.28
N GLN A 148 10.24 5.21 -4.68
CA GLN A 148 8.95 5.18 -3.95
C GLN A 148 7.72 5.53 -4.81
N VAL A 149 7.81 5.42 -6.13
CA VAL A 149 6.65 5.55 -7.01
C VAL A 149 5.82 4.27 -6.94
N TYR A 150 4.51 4.42 -6.73
CA TYR A 150 3.56 3.30 -6.75
C TYR A 150 2.58 3.50 -7.91
N CYS A 151 2.45 2.49 -8.76
CA CYS A 151 1.33 2.36 -9.68
C CYS A 151 0.31 1.41 -9.04
N ALA A 152 -0.87 1.94 -8.73
CA ALA A 152 -1.98 1.17 -8.19
C ALA A 152 -3.03 1.00 -9.29
N VAL A 153 -3.38 -0.25 -9.59
CA VAL A 153 -4.43 -0.59 -10.55
C VAL A 153 -5.43 -1.56 -9.93
N ARG A 154 -6.69 -1.44 -10.35
CA ARG A 154 -7.76 -2.32 -9.89
C ARG A 154 -7.75 -3.64 -10.65
N ARG A 155 -7.83 -4.76 -9.93
CA ARG A 155 -7.83 -6.10 -10.56
C ARG A 155 -9.07 -6.36 -11.40
N ASP A 156 -10.19 -5.73 -11.06
CA ASP A 156 -11.45 -5.78 -11.79
C ASP A 156 -11.60 -4.63 -12.81
N GLY A 157 -10.51 -3.92 -13.10
CA GLY A 157 -10.50 -2.74 -13.97
C GLY A 157 -9.89 -2.96 -15.35
N PHE A 158 -9.59 -4.20 -15.72
CA PHE A 158 -9.00 -4.52 -17.02
C PHE A 158 -10.09 -4.63 -18.09
N SER A 159 -10.12 -3.68 -19.02
CA SER A 159 -11.02 -3.71 -20.18
C SER A 159 -10.45 -4.50 -21.36
N GLN A 160 -9.13 -4.66 -21.40
CA GLN A 160 -8.42 -5.52 -22.35
C GLN A 160 -7.31 -6.29 -21.62
N GLY A 161 -7.08 -7.54 -22.03
CA GLY A 161 -6.07 -8.41 -21.43
C GLY A 161 -6.41 -8.85 -20.00
N ARG A 162 -5.49 -9.57 -19.35
CA ARG A 162 -5.69 -10.06 -17.98
C ARG A 162 -4.56 -9.64 -17.05
N SER A 163 -4.90 -9.45 -15.77
CA SER A 163 -3.93 -9.05 -14.74
C SER A 163 -2.80 -10.08 -14.56
N GLU A 164 -3.10 -11.35 -14.80
CA GLU A 164 -2.17 -12.48 -14.71
C GLU A 164 -1.08 -12.41 -15.79
N GLU A 165 -1.42 -11.96 -16.99
CA GLU A 165 -0.47 -11.82 -18.10
C GLU A 165 0.51 -10.68 -17.83
N VAL A 166 -0.01 -9.53 -17.37
CA VAL A 166 0.82 -8.40 -16.91
C VAL A 166 1.80 -8.86 -15.83
N LEU A 167 1.32 -9.63 -14.86
CA LEU A 167 2.16 -10.14 -13.78
C LEU A 167 3.27 -11.08 -14.28
N ARG A 168 2.98 -11.95 -15.26
CA ARG A 168 4.00 -12.80 -15.87
C ARG A 168 5.08 -11.98 -16.56
N CYS A 169 4.70 -10.95 -17.32
CA CYS A 169 5.64 -10.03 -17.97
C CYS A 169 6.50 -9.28 -16.94
N VAL A 170 5.88 -8.73 -15.89
CA VAL A 170 6.59 -8.07 -14.79
C VAL A 170 7.57 -9.02 -14.10
N GLU A 171 7.16 -10.26 -13.84
CA GLU A 171 8.03 -11.27 -13.22
C GLU A 171 9.18 -11.71 -14.13
N ALA A 172 8.95 -11.82 -15.44
CA ALA A 172 9.99 -12.12 -16.42
C ALA A 172 11.05 -11.01 -16.49
N GLU A 173 10.63 -9.75 -16.65
CA GLU A 173 11.52 -8.59 -16.71
C GLU A 173 12.27 -8.34 -15.39
N ARG A 174 11.70 -8.71 -14.25
CA ARG A 174 12.40 -8.62 -12.97
C ARG A 174 13.49 -9.68 -12.79
N ARG A 175 13.46 -10.78 -13.53
CA ARG A 175 14.49 -11.83 -13.48
C ARG A 175 15.71 -11.48 -14.33
N THR A 176 15.56 -10.64 -15.34
CA THR A 176 16.65 -10.28 -16.28
C THR A 176 17.63 -9.25 -15.70
N ARG A 177 17.28 -8.52 -14.64
CA ARG A 177 18.22 -7.71 -13.84
C ARG A 177 18.42 -8.31 -12.45
N PRO A 178 19.65 -8.75 -12.08
CA PRO A 178 19.94 -9.12 -10.70
C PRO A 178 19.70 -7.91 -9.80
N ARG A 179 19.02 -8.11 -8.67
CA ARG A 179 18.85 -7.06 -7.67
C ARG A 179 20.23 -6.65 -7.16
N ALA A 180 20.63 -5.41 -7.46
CA ALA A 180 21.74 -4.76 -6.75
C ALA A 180 21.34 -4.47 -5.29
#